data_AF-A0A444B9T3-F1
#
_entry.id   AF-A0A444B9T3-F1
#
_cell.length_a   1.000
_cell.length_b   1.000
_cell.length_c   1.000
_cell.angle_alpha   90.00
_cell.angle_beta   90.00
_cell.angle_gamma   90.00
#
_symmetry.space_group_name_H-M   'P 1'
#
loop_
_entity.id
_entity.type
_entity.pdbx_description
1 polymer ?
#
loop_
_entity_poly.entity_id
_entity_poly.type
_entity_poly.pdbx_seq_one_letter_code
_entity_poly.pdbx_strand_id
1 'polypeptide(L)'
;MALEHGPEGPEPPEDRVPHARVRAEPRRVRPRAGPRGDRRSPRRLPRRAIVSARDALDRALLDLAADGRRPRCAEPADHAWWTSEDHDERARAARLCRGCPVLRLCAESAEDEGELFVWAGVDHGTRPIKKTATKETR
;
A
#
# COMPACT_ATOMS: atom_id res chain seq x y z
N MET A 1 -2.78 13.18 -65.44
CA MET A 1 -3.87 13.84 -64.69
C MET A 1 -5.15 13.60 -65.46
N ALA A 2 -6.07 12.83 -64.88
CA ALA A 2 -7.35 12.53 -65.46
C ALA A 2 -8.31 12.07 -64.35
N LEU A 3 -9.42 12.81 -64.22
CA LEU A 3 -10.79 12.29 -64.15
C LEU A 3 -11.26 11.68 -62.78
N GLU A 4 -12.42 11.96 -62.14
CA GLU A 4 -13.62 12.77 -62.38
C GLU A 4 -14.50 12.81 -61.09
N HIS A 5 -15.62 13.57 -61.15
CA HIS A 5 -16.91 13.40 -60.45
C HIS A 5 -16.90 13.45 -58.90
N GLY A 6 -17.63 14.32 -58.20
CA GLY A 6 -18.99 14.84 -58.41
C GLY A 6 -19.68 14.95 -57.03
N PRO A 7 -20.84 15.63 -56.91
CA PRO A 7 -21.29 16.36 -55.71
C PRO A 7 -22.35 15.63 -54.84
N GLU A 8 -22.91 16.35 -53.86
CA GLU A 8 -24.11 16.05 -53.04
C GLU A 8 -23.85 15.18 -51.78
N GLY A 9 -24.32 15.49 -50.58
CA GLY A 9 -25.43 16.35 -50.17
C GLY A 9 -25.53 16.41 -48.62
N PRO A 10 -26.71 16.74 -48.07
CA PRO A 10 -26.88 17.67 -46.94
C PRO A 10 -26.93 17.04 -45.52
N GLU A 11 -26.83 17.95 -44.54
CA GLU A 11 -26.95 17.73 -43.09
C GLU A 11 -28.24 17.01 -42.66
N PRO A 12 -28.21 16.18 -41.60
CA PRO A 12 -29.40 15.89 -40.79
C PRO A 12 -29.52 16.84 -39.58
N PRO A 13 -30.73 17.36 -39.31
CA PRO A 13 -30.99 18.33 -38.26
C PRO A 13 -31.21 17.71 -36.87
N GLU A 14 -31.18 18.64 -35.91
CA GLU A 14 -31.51 18.56 -34.50
C GLU A 14 -32.85 17.85 -34.23
N ASP A 15 -32.85 16.84 -33.37
CA ASP A 15 -34.04 16.47 -32.59
C ASP A 15 -33.62 15.72 -31.31
N ARG A 16 -33.42 16.47 -30.22
CA ARG A 16 -33.39 15.90 -28.87
C ARG A 16 -34.44 16.60 -28.04
N VAL A 17 -35.66 16.12 -28.20
CA VAL A 17 -36.80 16.39 -27.32
C VAL A 17 -36.42 16.16 -25.84
N PRO A 18 -36.71 17.11 -24.94
CA PRO A 18 -36.55 16.91 -23.50
C PRO A 18 -37.82 16.28 -22.91
N HIS A 19 -37.76 15.00 -22.53
CA HIS A 19 -38.84 14.37 -21.76
C HIS A 19 -38.45 14.18 -20.29
N ALA A 20 -38.88 15.18 -19.52
CA ALA A 20 -39.64 15.08 -18.28
C ALA A 20 -39.24 13.99 -17.26
N ARG A 21 -38.75 14.48 -16.12
CA ARG A 21 -38.70 13.77 -14.83
C ARG A 21 -40.06 13.15 -14.48
N VAL A 22 -40.11 11.83 -14.38
CA VAL A 22 -41.16 11.13 -13.62
C VAL A 22 -40.56 10.69 -12.30
N ARG A 23 -41.02 11.35 -11.22
CA ARG A 23 -40.83 10.88 -9.84
C ARG A 23 -41.76 9.67 -9.64
N ALA A 24 -41.20 8.51 -9.33
CA ALA A 24 -41.96 7.38 -8.83
C ALA A 24 -41.77 7.29 -7.30
N GLU A 25 -42.85 7.55 -6.55
CA GLU A 25 -42.91 7.32 -5.11
C GLU A 25 -42.85 5.82 -4.78
N PRO A 26 -42.18 5.43 -3.69
CA PRO A 26 -42.09 4.03 -3.29
C PRO A 26 -43.41 3.55 -2.67
N ARG A 27 -44.06 2.59 -3.34
CA ARG A 27 -45.15 1.81 -2.76
C ARG A 27 -44.63 1.06 -1.53
N ARG A 28 -45.13 1.43 -0.35
CA ARG A 28 -44.88 0.75 0.92
C ARG A 28 -45.46 -0.67 0.88
N VAL A 29 -44.61 -1.65 0.60
CA VAL A 29 -44.94 -3.07 0.83
C VAL A 29 -44.72 -3.36 2.31
N ARG A 30 -45.79 -3.77 3.01
CA ARG A 30 -45.70 -4.27 4.39
C ARG A 30 -44.88 -5.58 4.40
N PRO A 31 -43.87 -5.75 5.28
CA PRO A 31 -43.20 -7.02 5.40
C PRO A 31 -44.12 -8.04 6.10
N ARG A 32 -44.36 -9.19 5.45
CA ARG A 32 -44.90 -10.36 6.13
C ARG A 32 -43.86 -10.88 7.11
N ALA A 33 -44.25 -11.01 8.37
CA ALA A 33 -43.45 -11.62 9.43
C ALA A 33 -43.05 -13.05 9.03
N GLY A 34 -41.76 -13.27 8.82
CA GLY A 34 -41.17 -14.61 8.68
C GLY A 34 -40.97 -15.28 10.05
N PRO A 35 -40.86 -16.62 10.10
CA PRO A 35 -40.78 -17.36 11.34
C PRO A 35 -39.44 -17.15 12.06
N ARG A 36 -39.56 -17.02 13.38
CA ARG A 36 -38.60 -17.29 14.46
C ARG A 36 -37.18 -17.72 14.04
N GLY A 37 -36.29 -16.74 14.03
CA GLY A 37 -34.99 -16.81 14.71
C GLY A 37 -34.08 -17.99 14.39
N ASP A 38 -33.60 -18.07 13.14
CA ASP A 38 -32.33 -18.75 12.89
C ASP A 38 -31.22 -17.85 13.44
N ARG A 39 -30.63 -18.22 14.58
CA ARG A 39 -29.42 -17.57 15.13
C ARG A 39 -28.17 -17.87 14.30
N ARG A 40 -28.30 -18.03 12.98
CA ARG A 40 -27.14 -17.91 12.10
C ARG A 40 -26.83 -16.45 11.98
N SER A 41 -25.89 -16.03 12.83
CA SER A 41 -24.99 -14.91 12.58
C SER A 41 -24.83 -14.74 11.07
N PRO A 42 -25.00 -13.52 10.52
CA PRO A 42 -24.65 -13.31 9.14
C PRO A 42 -23.20 -13.76 9.02
N ARG A 43 -22.96 -14.81 8.23
CA ARG A 43 -21.63 -15.11 7.73
C ARG A 43 -21.24 -13.84 6.99
N ARG A 44 -20.53 -12.95 7.68
CA ARG A 44 -19.74 -11.89 7.08
C ARG A 44 -18.84 -12.65 6.14
N LEU A 45 -19.24 -12.74 4.88
CA LEU A 45 -18.28 -12.93 3.80
C LEU A 45 -17.24 -11.84 4.07
N PRO A 46 -15.95 -12.18 4.26
CA PRO A 46 -14.96 -11.14 4.47
C PRO A 46 -15.06 -10.24 3.24
N ARG A 47 -15.50 -8.97 3.44
CA ARG A 47 -15.22 -7.88 2.50
C ARG A 47 -13.78 -8.11 2.08
N ARG A 48 -13.52 -8.43 0.80
CA ARG A 48 -12.19 -8.67 0.22
C ARG A 48 -11.13 -8.18 1.20
N ALA A 49 -10.53 -9.10 1.98
CA ALA A 49 -9.70 -8.69 3.12
C ALA A 49 -8.73 -7.64 2.57
N ILE A 50 -8.81 -6.42 3.08
CA ILE A 50 -7.92 -5.35 2.65
C ILE A 50 -6.56 -5.83 3.14
N VAL A 51 -5.76 -6.37 2.23
CA VAL A 51 -4.41 -6.84 2.54
C VAL A 51 -3.63 -5.61 2.98
N SER A 52 -3.24 -5.57 4.25
CA SER A 52 -2.41 -4.48 4.75
C SER A 52 -1.02 -4.55 4.12
N ALA A 53 -0.27 -3.45 4.15
CA ALA A 53 1.14 -3.45 3.74
C ALA A 53 1.95 -4.48 4.53
N ARG A 54 1.60 -4.67 5.81
CA ARG A 54 2.18 -5.69 6.68
C ARG A 54 1.90 -7.11 6.19
N ASP A 55 0.64 -7.43 5.89
CA ASP A 55 0.26 -8.75 5.36
C ASP A 55 0.98 -9.06 4.03
N ALA A 56 1.19 -8.05 3.19
CA ALA A 56 1.92 -8.19 1.94
C ALA A 56 3.42 -8.42 2.17
N LEU A 57 4.02 -7.70 3.13
CA LEU A 57 5.41 -7.91 3.54
C LEU A 57 5.62 -9.30 4.13
N ASP A 58 4.77 -9.74 5.05
CA ASP A 58 4.86 -11.04 5.69
C ASP A 58 4.79 -12.18 4.66
N ARG A 59 3.90 -12.08 3.67
CA ARG A 59 3.88 -13.04 2.56
C ARG A 59 5.16 -13.04 1.74
N ALA A 60 5.67 -11.86 1.38
CA ALA A 60 6.90 -11.78 0.59
C ALA A 60 8.12 -12.31 1.36
N LEU A 61 8.15 -12.17 2.69
CA LEU A 61 9.17 -12.75 3.55
C LEU A 61 9.06 -14.29 3.61
N LEU A 62 7.83 -14.82 3.68
CA LEU A 62 7.57 -16.26 3.63
C LEU A 62 7.98 -16.86 2.28
N ASP A 63 7.65 -16.19 1.17
CA ASP A 63 8.05 -16.62 -0.17
C ASP A 63 9.58 -16.65 -0.30
N LEU A 64 10.27 -15.60 0.18
CA LEU A 64 11.73 -15.55 0.17
C LEU A 64 12.36 -16.68 1.01
N ALA A 65 11.76 -16.99 2.16
CA ALA A 65 12.19 -18.11 3.00
C ALA A 65 11.93 -19.47 2.35
N ALA A 66 10.83 -19.62 1.59
CA ALA A 66 10.54 -20.81 0.80
C ALA A 66 11.57 -21.02 -0.32
N ASP A 67 12.09 -19.93 -0.90
CA ASP A 67 13.23 -19.94 -1.83
C ASP A 67 14.59 -20.20 -1.14
N GLY A 68 14.60 -20.44 0.17
CA GLY A 68 15.83 -20.67 0.96
C GLY A 68 16.68 -19.42 1.17
N ARG A 69 16.12 -18.23 0.94
CA ARG A 69 16.80 -16.94 1.09
C ARG A 69 16.26 -16.22 2.33
N ARG A 70 17.09 -15.35 2.91
CA ARG A 70 16.67 -14.45 4.00
C ARG A 70 17.12 -13.03 3.72
N PRO A 71 16.36 -12.01 4.15
CA PRO A 71 16.83 -10.64 4.15
C PRO A 71 18.06 -10.54 5.07
N ARG A 72 19.05 -9.71 4.70
CA ARG A 72 20.24 -9.51 5.55
C ARG A 72 19.92 -8.93 6.93
N CYS A 73 18.84 -8.16 7.04
CA CYS A 73 18.38 -7.67 8.35
C CYS A 73 17.87 -8.77 9.29
N ALA A 74 17.54 -9.96 8.77
CA ALA A 74 17.11 -11.12 9.56
C ALA A 74 18.20 -12.20 9.66
N GLU A 75 19.40 -11.96 9.12
CA GLU A 75 20.54 -12.88 9.23
C GLU A 75 21.24 -12.67 10.58
N PRO A 76 21.41 -13.72 11.42
CA PRO A 76 21.97 -13.57 12.76
C PRO A 76 23.37 -12.95 12.80
N ALA A 77 24.17 -13.20 11.76
CA ALA A 77 25.54 -12.69 11.67
C ALA A 77 25.58 -11.17 11.45
N ASP A 78 24.61 -10.63 10.71
CA ASP A 78 24.58 -9.24 10.27
C ASP A 78 23.58 -8.39 11.10
N HIS A 79 22.62 -9.04 11.78
CA HIS A 79 21.50 -8.40 12.51
C HIS A 79 21.95 -7.33 13.53
N ALA A 80 23.12 -7.50 14.16
CA ALA A 80 23.64 -6.55 15.14
C ALA A 80 23.75 -5.11 14.58
N TRP A 81 24.03 -4.93 13.29
CA TRP A 81 24.12 -3.60 12.67
C TRP A 81 22.78 -2.89 12.53
N TRP A 82 21.65 -3.61 12.52
CA TRP A 82 20.31 -3.03 12.41
C TRP A 82 19.74 -2.58 13.77
N THR A 83 20.28 -3.11 14.87
CA THR A 83 19.87 -2.75 16.24
C THR A 83 20.91 -1.91 16.98
N SER A 84 22.06 -1.62 16.36
CA SER A 84 23.12 -0.85 17.00
C SER A 84 22.75 0.62 17.22
N GLU A 85 23.18 1.16 18.35
CA GLU A 85 23.11 2.60 18.66
C GLU A 85 24.21 3.41 17.95
N ASP A 86 25.21 2.75 17.36
CA ASP A 86 26.25 3.40 16.56
C ASP A 86 25.74 3.80 15.17
N HIS A 87 25.92 5.08 14.81
CA HIS A 87 25.43 5.61 13.55
C HIS A 87 26.19 5.06 12.32
N ASP A 88 27.49 4.77 12.43
CA ASP A 88 28.27 4.24 11.32
C ASP A 88 27.89 2.79 11.02
N GLU A 89 27.59 2.00 12.06
CA GLU A 89 27.02 0.66 11.93
C GLU A 89 25.64 0.70 11.25
N ARG A 90 24.76 1.61 11.68
CA ARG A 90 23.45 1.79 11.02
C ARG A 90 23.56 2.29 9.59
N ALA A 91 24.51 3.17 9.29
CA ALA A 91 24.78 3.62 7.91
C ALA A 91 25.30 2.47 7.02
N ARG A 92 26.02 1.50 7.58
CA ARG A 92 26.36 0.26 6.88
C ARG A 92 25.12 -0.61 6.66
N ALA A 93 24.29 -0.82 7.68
CA ALA A 93 23.03 -1.56 7.55
C ALA A 93 22.10 -0.96 6.47
N ALA A 94 21.98 0.37 6.42
CA ALA A 94 21.17 1.08 5.42
C ALA A 94 21.66 0.81 3.98
N ARG A 95 22.98 0.79 3.77
CA ARG A 95 23.57 0.44 2.47
C ARG A 95 23.27 -1.01 2.07
N LEU A 96 23.36 -1.94 3.01
CA LEU A 96 23.05 -3.36 2.78
C LEU A 96 21.56 -3.60 2.52
N CYS A 97 20.70 -2.78 3.12
CA CYS A 97 19.26 -2.87 2.95
C CYS A 97 18.78 -2.53 1.52
N ARG A 98 19.45 -1.62 0.81
CA ARG A 98 19.05 -1.15 -0.55
C ARG A 98 18.97 -2.24 -1.63
N GLY A 99 19.57 -3.41 -1.41
CA GLY A 99 19.51 -4.56 -2.31
C GLY A 99 18.43 -5.59 -1.98
N CYS A 100 17.57 -5.32 -0.99
CA CYS A 100 16.59 -6.29 -0.52
C CYS A 100 15.41 -6.43 -1.52
N PRO A 101 14.99 -7.65 -1.88
CA PRO A 101 13.86 -7.85 -2.80
C PRO A 101 12.52 -7.38 -2.23
N VAL A 102 12.38 -7.30 -0.90
CA VAL A 102 11.15 -6.83 -0.23
C VAL A 102 11.21 -5.36 0.19
N LEU A 103 12.18 -4.58 -0.31
CA LEU A 103 12.44 -3.21 0.12
C LEU A 103 11.21 -2.30 0.05
N ARG A 104 10.42 -2.41 -1.04
CA ARG A 104 9.22 -1.58 -1.24
C ARG A 104 8.14 -1.87 -0.20
N LEU A 105 7.85 -3.15 0.02
CA LEU A 105 6.88 -3.60 1.02
C LEU A 105 7.35 -3.30 2.45
N CYS A 106 8.66 -3.37 2.69
CA CYS A 106 9.28 -2.96 3.94
C CYS A 106 9.07 -1.47 4.21
N ALA A 107 9.25 -0.61 3.21
CA ALA A 107 8.96 0.82 3.34
C ALA A 107 7.48 1.07 3.63
N GLU A 108 6.58 0.43 2.88
CA GLU A 108 5.13 0.59 3.06
C GLU A 108 4.63 0.08 4.42
N SER A 109 5.26 -0.96 4.99
CA SER A 109 4.89 -1.50 6.30
C SER A 109 5.54 -0.78 7.49
N ALA A 110 6.71 -0.17 7.31
CA ALA A 110 7.45 0.45 8.40
C ALA A 110 6.83 1.78 8.87
N GLU A 111 6.08 2.45 8.00
CA GLU A 111 5.30 3.66 8.32
C GLU A 111 4.22 3.39 9.40
N ASP A 112 3.80 2.14 9.57
CA ASP A 112 2.80 1.75 10.58
C ASP A 112 3.43 1.43 11.96
N GLU A 113 4.57 0.71 12.04
CA GLU A 113 5.03 0.09 13.32
C GLU A 113 6.56 0.06 13.58
N GLY A 114 7.40 0.82 12.86
CA GLY A 114 8.89 0.74 12.87
C GLY A 114 9.61 0.24 14.15
N GLU A 115 10.02 -1.04 14.17
CA GLU A 115 10.69 -1.71 15.31
C GLU A 115 12.24 -1.68 15.29
N LEU A 116 12.88 -1.38 14.14
CA LEU A 116 14.34 -1.37 13.96
C LEU A 116 14.86 0.04 13.74
N PHE A 117 16.12 0.37 14.02
CA PHE A 117 16.59 1.73 13.67
C PHE A 117 16.77 1.94 12.16
N VAL A 118 16.86 0.87 11.37
CA VAL A 118 17.09 0.95 9.92
C VAL A 118 16.02 0.15 9.18
N TRP A 119 15.25 0.83 8.33
CA TRP A 119 14.28 0.21 7.42
C TRP A 119 14.25 0.96 6.10
N ALA A 120 13.72 0.33 5.04
CA ALA A 120 13.64 0.94 3.70
C ALA A 120 14.97 1.51 3.13
N GLY A 121 16.13 1.07 3.64
CA GLY A 121 17.43 1.62 3.26
C GLY A 121 17.75 2.99 3.86
N VAL A 122 17.04 3.37 4.92
CA VAL A 122 17.14 4.64 5.62
C VAL A 122 17.42 4.38 7.11
N ASP A 123 18.32 5.18 7.70
CA ASP A 123 18.56 5.21 9.14
C ASP A 123 17.53 6.15 9.79
N HIS A 124 16.69 5.58 10.66
CA HIS A 124 15.66 6.26 11.46
C HIS A 124 16.08 6.40 12.93
N GLY A 125 17.27 5.91 13.31
CA GLY A 125 17.82 6.17 14.63
C GLY A 125 17.94 7.67 14.90
N THR A 126 17.63 8.10 16.14
CA THR A 126 17.88 9.48 16.54
C THR A 126 19.36 9.79 16.35
N ARG A 127 19.67 10.73 15.45
CA ARG A 127 21.02 11.27 15.35
C ARG A 127 21.43 11.79 16.73
N PRO A 128 22.62 11.43 17.26
CA PRO A 128 23.12 12.14 18.43
C PRO A 128 23.18 13.62 18.06
N ILE A 129 22.43 14.44 18.78
CA ILE A 129 22.48 15.89 18.67
C ILE A 129 23.96 16.24 18.85
N LYS A 130 24.59 16.82 17.83
CA LYS A 130 25.96 17.29 17.95
C LYS A 130 25.94 18.35 19.05
N LYS A 131 26.28 17.97 20.29
CA LYS A 131 26.69 18.95 21.30
C LYS A 131 27.95 19.56 20.69
N THR A 132 27.79 20.73 20.09
CA THR A 132 28.89 21.58 19.68
C THR A 132 29.88 21.58 20.83
N ALA A 133 31.03 20.92 20.61
CA ALA A 133 32.11 20.87 21.56
C ALA A 133 32.39 22.30 21.97
N THR A 134 32.03 22.62 23.22
CA THR A 134 32.48 23.85 23.85
C THR A 134 33.99 23.72 23.88
N LYS A 135 34.63 24.55 23.08
CA LYS A 135 36.07 24.69 23.02
C LYS A 135 36.47 25.30 24.37
N GLU A 136 36.66 24.47 25.40
CA GLU A 136 37.31 24.90 26.64
C GLU A 136 38.79 25.07 26.33
N THR A 137 39.14 26.32 26.02
CA THR A 137 40.50 26.82 26.07
C THR A 137 40.88 26.99 27.53
N ARG A 138 41.89 26.25 27.99
CA ARG A 138 42.75 26.68 29.10
C ARG A 138 44.15 26.11 28.95
#